data_AF-K8FHP9-F1
#
_entry.id   AF-K8FHP9-F1
#
_cell.length_a   1.000
_cell.length_b   1.000
_cell.length_c   1.000
_cell.angle_alpha   90.00
_cell.angle_beta   90.00
_cell.angle_gamma   90.00
#
_symmetry.space_group_name_H-M   'P 1'
#
loop_
_entity.id
_entity.type
_entity.pdbx_description
1 polymer ?
#
loop_
_entity_poly.entity_id
_entity_poly.type
_entity_poly.pdbx_seq_one_letter_code
_entity_poly.pdbx_strand_id
1 'polypeptide(L)'
;MGGMGGMGGMGGMGGMGGMGDYGGGDYGDYGGQGEEEELEMPEGPYEVEPLGKENFTSILKDLDGALVEFYAPWCGHCKKLEPHYEYAARAVKESEKLEGKNVKLFKVDATLEEALAKELGVEGFPTMKWFEKGELKKDYQSGRDQYAIANYVERQMGEPSVDLTTMKVFTGEEAPKKVKEAKEDGDEGEEEDEDEDEDEEKRATLIAVFDELGSSPAFADFYAMAKDIDLDGLDVAHTDNRANVAKLGLTNFKRPSNPAMVLMFENEKGQKSFAEYDGKWEAKEITKFAAVAQLPWVIPFEQEYINKVFESGVTAQVLVFHDGENEETAKELHALLEEVSKEDNKSGKILFVTVDIKGSDAEGVLEYFDVVVGEDEFQPQAVIFSQPSEPEPVNKDEKEKPRIEEGQKKYKLENAPTITKPIMQQFIKAFEAGLLQEHLKSEPIPEENYGPLYKVVGENFDEMVNDSETDVFLEVYAPWCGHCKELAPTIKKLAKRFKDVPTVKICDMDGTANEHPLVKDAKGFPAIYFFPAGEKGVRVPWDEEEKRTVGGFTRFIQANAKLPFDLPKIKSKEEKAAEREAKKKAKEFEEAHEEL
;
A
#
# COMPACT_ATOMS: atom_id res chain seq x y z
N MET A 1 58.37 -33.42 21.85
CA MET A 1 59.01 -32.19 21.36
C MET A 1 57.91 -31.13 21.41
N GLY A 2 57.68 -30.40 22.51
CA GLY A 2 58.60 -29.58 23.30
C GLY A 2 58.68 -28.21 22.63
N GLY A 3 58.32 -27.05 23.21
CA GLY A 3 57.82 -26.66 24.53
C GLY A 3 57.09 -25.31 24.36
N MET A 4 56.13 -24.93 25.22
CA MET A 4 56.33 -24.21 26.50
C MET A 4 57.01 -22.85 26.30
N GLY A 5 56.55 -21.72 26.84
CA GLY A 5 55.52 -21.40 27.85
C GLY A 5 55.27 -19.89 27.80
N GLY A 6 54.62 -19.19 28.72
CA GLY A 6 54.06 -19.44 30.05
C GLY A 6 53.64 -18.04 30.55
N MET A 7 52.38 -17.84 30.93
CA MET A 7 51.90 -17.65 32.31
C MET A 7 52.40 -16.43 33.10
N GLY A 8 51.42 -15.69 33.62
CA GLY A 8 51.48 -14.85 34.84
C GLY A 8 51.21 -13.37 34.55
N GLY A 9 50.31 -12.65 35.21
CA GLY A 9 49.44 -12.92 36.35
C GLY A 9 48.92 -11.59 36.92
N MET A 10 47.64 -11.58 37.32
CA MET A 10 46.97 -10.78 38.36
C MET A 10 47.30 -9.30 38.59
N GLY A 11 46.23 -8.48 38.56
CA GLY A 11 45.85 -7.66 39.72
C GLY A 11 45.62 -6.16 39.46
N GLY A 12 44.49 -5.62 39.94
CA GLY A 12 44.39 -4.20 40.32
C GLY A 12 43.11 -3.48 39.92
N MET A 13 42.31 -3.14 40.92
CA MET A 13 41.07 -2.33 40.88
C MET A 13 41.29 -0.87 40.49
N GLY A 14 40.24 -0.24 39.94
CA GLY A 14 39.77 1.07 40.39
C GLY A 14 39.71 2.21 39.36
N GLY A 15 38.57 2.90 39.29
CA GLY A 15 38.54 4.34 39.03
C GLY A 15 37.64 4.86 37.90
N MET A 16 36.43 5.26 38.27
CA MET A 16 35.59 6.36 37.77
C MET A 16 36.06 7.25 36.59
N GLY A 17 35.11 7.51 35.67
CA GLY A 17 34.69 8.87 35.30
C GLY A 17 35.21 9.44 33.97
N GLY A 18 34.30 9.93 33.12
CA GLY A 18 34.64 10.82 32.01
C GLY A 18 33.59 10.90 30.91
N MET A 19 32.67 11.87 31.01
CA MET A 19 31.85 12.42 29.93
C MET A 19 32.71 13.18 28.90
N GLY A 20 32.19 13.29 27.67
CA GLY A 20 32.65 14.17 26.59
C GLY A 20 32.93 13.35 25.32
N ASP A 21 32.61 13.76 24.10
CA ASP A 21 32.08 15.01 23.54
C ASP A 21 31.77 14.66 22.07
N TYR A 22 30.60 15.02 21.54
CA TYR A 22 30.24 14.78 20.14
C TYR A 22 30.77 15.95 19.30
N GLY A 23 31.95 15.76 18.70
CA GLY A 23 32.54 16.68 17.73
C GLY A 23 31.99 16.43 16.32
N GLY A 24 31.52 17.49 15.66
CA GLY A 24 31.05 17.48 14.27
C GLY A 24 32.18 17.35 13.24
N GLY A 25 31.81 16.88 12.05
CA GLY A 25 32.52 17.09 10.79
C GLY A 25 31.55 17.81 9.85
N ASP A 26 31.84 19.05 9.46
CA ASP A 26 32.75 19.44 8.36
C ASP A 26 32.01 19.34 7.01
N TYR A 27 31.28 20.41 6.70
CA TYR A 27 30.62 20.63 5.42
C TYR A 27 31.63 21.29 4.48
N GLY A 28 32.04 20.54 3.45
CA GLY A 28 32.94 21.00 2.41
C GLY A 28 32.25 21.93 1.40
N ASP A 29 32.80 23.12 1.31
CA ASP A 29 32.69 24.18 0.30
C ASP A 29 32.83 23.67 -1.15
N TYR A 30 31.82 23.91 -1.99
CA TYR A 30 31.96 24.05 -3.45
C TYR A 30 30.86 24.96 -4.01
N GLY A 31 31.22 26.13 -4.56
CA GLY A 31 30.34 27.01 -5.32
C GLY A 31 30.72 27.09 -6.80
N GLY A 32 29.73 27.27 -7.69
CA GLY A 32 29.98 27.82 -9.03
C GLY A 32 29.02 27.54 -10.23
N GLN A 33 27.74 27.91 -10.14
CA GLN A 33 26.84 28.55 -11.15
C GLN A 33 26.44 27.87 -12.50
N GLY A 34 25.10 27.80 -12.75
CA GLY A 34 24.53 27.54 -14.09
C GLY A 34 23.01 27.32 -14.32
N GLU A 35 22.09 27.80 -13.47
CA GLU A 35 20.64 28.14 -13.66
C GLU A 35 19.70 27.37 -14.62
N GLU A 36 19.09 26.29 -14.12
CA GLU A 36 17.62 26.18 -14.03
C GLU A 36 17.25 26.24 -12.54
N GLU A 37 16.17 26.94 -12.14
CA GLU A 37 15.72 27.00 -10.73
C GLU A 37 15.17 25.64 -10.29
N GLU A 38 16.06 24.65 -10.15
CA GLU A 38 15.89 23.64 -9.13
C GLU A 38 15.93 24.38 -7.78
N LEU A 39 14.96 24.13 -6.91
CA LEU A 39 14.81 24.88 -5.67
C LEU A 39 16.05 24.65 -4.80
N GLU A 40 17.02 25.57 -4.86
CA GLU A 40 18.27 25.47 -4.12
C GLU A 40 17.95 25.48 -2.62
N MET A 41 18.19 24.34 -1.96
CA MET A 41 17.88 24.21 -0.55
C MET A 41 18.88 25.02 0.27
N PRO A 42 18.43 25.93 1.15
CA PRO A 42 19.32 26.72 1.97
C PRO A 42 20.12 25.85 2.95
N GLU A 43 21.35 26.28 3.26
CA GLU A 43 22.30 25.52 4.08
C GLU A 43 21.87 25.40 5.56
N GLY A 44 21.37 24.23 5.95
CA GLY A 44 21.11 23.85 7.34
C GLY A 44 19.66 24.09 7.81
N PRO A 45 19.22 23.39 8.86
CA PRO A 45 17.83 23.36 9.30
C PRO A 45 17.34 24.71 9.85
N TYR A 46 16.02 24.90 9.84
CA TYR A 46 15.36 26.04 10.47
C TYR A 46 14.43 25.57 11.59
N GLU A 47 14.53 26.21 12.76
CA GLU A 47 13.69 25.87 13.90
C GLU A 47 12.22 26.21 13.60
N VAL A 48 11.39 25.15 13.54
CA VAL A 48 9.95 25.28 13.32
C VAL A 48 9.27 25.60 14.65
N GLU A 49 8.63 26.76 14.70
CA GLU A 49 7.95 27.28 15.89
C GLU A 49 6.80 26.34 16.32
N PRO A 50 6.69 25.96 17.61
CA PRO A 50 5.58 25.14 18.09
C PRO A 50 4.31 25.98 18.33
N LEU A 51 3.16 25.41 17.99
CA LEU A 51 1.84 25.95 18.31
C LEU A 51 1.11 25.07 19.33
N GLY A 52 0.22 25.69 20.09
CA GLY A 52 -0.70 25.03 21.01
C GLY A 52 -2.05 25.73 21.01
N LYS A 53 -3.05 25.16 21.70
CA LYS A 53 -4.43 25.68 21.64
C LYS A 53 -4.56 27.17 21.98
N GLU A 54 -3.71 27.68 22.87
CA GLU A 54 -3.77 29.07 23.33
C GLU A 54 -3.36 30.10 22.27
N ASN A 55 -2.46 29.73 21.34
CA ASN A 55 -1.90 30.66 20.35
C ASN A 55 -2.24 30.28 18.89
N PHE A 56 -2.74 29.07 18.65
CA PHE A 56 -3.02 28.51 17.32
C PHE A 56 -3.86 29.46 16.45
N THR A 57 -5.09 29.75 16.88
CA THR A 57 -6.00 30.57 16.08
C THR A 57 -5.54 32.01 15.93
N SER A 58 -4.92 32.60 16.96
CA SER A 58 -4.45 33.99 16.89
C SER A 58 -3.28 34.15 15.93
N ILE A 59 -2.31 33.23 15.96
CA ILE A 59 -1.13 33.30 15.08
C ILE A 59 -1.55 33.06 13.63
N LEU A 60 -2.32 31.99 13.36
CA LEU A 60 -2.68 31.62 11.99
C LEU A 60 -3.57 32.66 11.28
N LYS A 61 -4.34 33.46 12.01
CA LYS A 61 -5.19 34.51 11.44
C LYS A 61 -4.42 35.66 10.81
N ASP A 62 -3.21 35.94 11.31
CA ASP A 62 -2.37 37.04 10.84
C ASP A 62 -1.44 36.61 9.69
N LEU A 63 -1.45 35.33 9.33
CA LEU A 63 -0.69 34.75 8.23
C LEU A 63 -1.56 34.66 6.97
N ASP A 64 -0.93 34.88 5.82
CA ASP A 64 -1.56 34.64 4.53
C ASP A 64 -1.76 33.13 4.30
N GLY A 65 -0.79 32.31 4.74
CA GLY A 65 -0.85 30.86 4.70
C GLY A 65 0.01 30.20 5.77
N ALA A 66 -0.33 28.97 6.17
CA ALA A 66 0.50 28.18 7.05
C ALA A 66 0.31 26.68 6.82
N LEU A 67 1.42 25.94 6.76
CA LEU A 67 1.40 24.49 6.83
C LEU A 67 1.71 24.08 8.27
N VAL A 68 0.90 23.21 8.86
CA VAL A 68 1.06 22.78 10.25
C VAL A 68 1.19 21.27 10.34
N GLU A 69 2.30 20.80 10.90
CA GLU A 69 2.52 19.39 11.25
C GLU A 69 1.93 19.06 12.63
N PHE A 70 1.11 18.02 12.70
CA PHE A 70 0.66 17.39 13.94
C PHE A 70 1.46 16.11 14.15
N TYR A 71 2.23 16.05 15.24
CA TYR A 71 3.19 14.97 15.49
C TYR A 71 3.06 14.39 16.90
N ALA A 72 3.75 13.27 17.11
CA ALA A 72 3.98 12.70 18.43
C ALA A 72 5.49 12.44 18.64
N PRO A 73 6.08 12.78 19.80
CA PRO A 73 7.53 12.66 20.03
C PRO A 73 8.10 11.24 19.91
N TRP A 74 7.25 10.23 20.05
CA TRP A 74 7.61 8.81 19.95
C TRP A 74 7.39 8.22 18.55
N CYS A 75 6.78 8.96 17.62
CA CYS A 75 6.49 8.45 16.27
C CYS A 75 7.76 8.42 15.40
N GLY A 76 8.07 7.24 14.84
CA GLY A 76 9.22 7.07 13.95
C GLY A 76 9.11 7.85 12.63
N HIS A 77 7.89 7.94 12.06
CA HIS A 77 7.66 8.71 10.83
C HIS A 77 7.83 10.22 11.04
N CYS A 78 7.40 10.76 12.19
CA CYS A 78 7.63 12.17 12.54
C CYS A 78 9.13 12.48 12.67
N LYS A 79 9.89 11.60 13.34
CA LYS A 79 11.35 11.78 13.47
C LYS A 79 12.09 11.75 12.14
N LYS A 80 11.59 10.97 11.18
CA LYS A 80 12.12 10.95 9.81
C LYS A 80 11.77 12.23 9.05
N LEU A 81 10.55 12.75 9.24
CA LEU A 81 10.07 13.97 8.60
C LEU A 81 10.72 15.25 9.14
N GLU A 82 11.02 15.32 10.43
CA GLU A 82 11.54 16.53 11.11
C GLU A 82 12.67 17.24 10.36
N PRO A 83 13.78 16.60 9.94
CA PRO A 83 14.81 17.29 9.17
C PRO A 83 14.28 17.86 7.86
N HIS A 84 13.51 17.10 7.09
CA HIS A 84 12.90 17.57 5.84
C HIS A 84 11.97 18.77 6.05
N TYR A 85 11.19 18.75 7.13
CA TYR A 85 10.26 19.82 7.48
C TYR A 85 10.98 21.12 7.88
N GLU A 86 12.09 21.01 8.62
CA GLU A 86 12.94 22.14 9.00
C GLU A 86 13.64 22.77 7.79
N TYR A 87 14.14 21.95 6.86
CA TYR A 87 14.73 22.42 5.61
C TYR A 87 13.68 23.13 4.73
N ALA A 88 12.49 22.56 4.59
CA ALA A 88 11.39 23.18 3.86
C ALA A 88 10.94 24.51 4.50
N ALA A 89 10.88 24.58 5.83
CA ALA A 89 10.51 25.80 6.54
C ALA A 89 11.49 26.94 6.25
N ARG A 90 12.78 26.61 6.10
CA ARG A 90 13.79 27.57 5.69
C ARG A 90 13.60 28.04 4.25
N ALA A 91 13.44 27.08 3.33
CA ALA A 91 13.22 27.38 1.92
C ALA A 91 12.01 28.30 1.72
N VAL A 92 10.89 28.01 2.39
CA VAL A 92 9.68 28.85 2.37
C VAL A 92 9.94 30.26 2.89
N LYS A 93 10.76 30.40 3.94
CA LYS A 93 11.10 31.70 4.52
C LYS A 93 12.00 32.53 3.60
N GLU A 94 12.90 31.89 2.87
CA GLU A 94 13.91 32.52 2.03
C GLU A 94 13.49 32.63 0.54
N SER A 95 12.36 32.03 0.17
CA SER A 95 11.85 32.01 -1.21
C SER A 95 11.50 33.40 -1.75
N GLU A 96 12.11 33.76 -2.88
CA GLU A 96 11.80 34.98 -3.62
C GLU A 96 10.37 34.95 -4.20
N LYS A 97 9.85 33.76 -4.56
CA LYS A 97 8.46 33.59 -5.07
C LYS A 97 7.39 33.91 -4.02
N LEU A 98 7.80 33.92 -2.75
CA LEU A 98 6.96 34.24 -1.60
C LEU A 98 7.20 35.66 -1.07
N GLU A 99 8.02 36.48 -1.74
CA GLU A 99 8.29 37.85 -1.32
C GLU A 99 6.99 38.65 -1.15
N GLY A 100 6.85 39.29 0.02
CA GLY A 100 5.65 40.08 0.38
C GLY A 100 4.47 39.25 0.90
N LYS A 101 4.58 37.93 1.00
CA LYS A 101 3.55 37.04 1.59
C LYS A 101 3.99 36.60 2.99
N ASN A 102 3.07 36.61 3.94
CA ASN A 102 3.31 36.17 5.30
C ASN A 102 2.93 34.69 5.45
N VAL A 103 3.84 33.79 5.05
CA VAL A 103 3.63 32.33 5.08
C VAL A 103 4.69 31.62 5.92
N LYS A 104 4.28 30.61 6.70
CA LYS A 104 5.17 29.89 7.63
C LYS A 104 4.77 28.42 7.83
N LEU A 105 5.74 27.62 8.28
CA LEU A 105 5.51 26.25 8.78
C LEU A 105 5.48 26.25 10.31
N PHE A 106 4.63 25.41 10.90
CA PHE A 106 4.53 25.20 12.36
C PHE A 106 4.40 23.74 12.72
N LYS A 107 4.67 23.41 13.99
CA LYS A 107 4.44 22.06 14.53
C LYS A 107 3.58 22.09 15.79
N VAL A 108 2.76 21.06 15.96
CA VAL A 108 1.88 20.86 17.13
C VAL A 108 2.12 19.46 17.69
N ASP A 109 2.54 19.39 18.95
CA ASP A 109 2.58 18.12 19.68
C ASP A 109 1.16 17.70 20.05
N ALA A 110 0.60 16.80 19.24
CA ALA A 110 -0.77 16.34 19.41
C ALA A 110 -0.95 15.45 20.66
N THR A 111 0.14 14.99 21.29
CA THR A 111 0.08 14.27 22.57
C THR A 111 -0.15 15.20 23.76
N LEU A 112 0.15 16.49 23.59
CA LEU A 112 -0.15 17.54 24.57
C LEU A 112 -1.43 18.29 24.22
N GLU A 113 -1.70 18.47 22.92
CA GLU A 113 -2.81 19.26 22.38
C GLU A 113 -3.95 18.39 21.84
N GLU A 114 -4.31 17.30 22.55
CA GLU A 114 -5.27 16.28 22.11
C GLU A 114 -6.62 16.86 21.65
N ALA A 115 -7.12 17.88 22.35
CA ALA A 115 -8.40 18.52 22.03
C ALA A 115 -8.36 19.24 20.68
N LEU A 116 -7.25 19.91 20.38
CA LEU A 116 -7.04 20.61 19.11
C LEU A 116 -6.85 19.60 17.97
N ALA A 117 -6.04 18.55 18.19
CA ALA A 117 -5.84 17.48 17.24
C ALA A 117 -7.17 16.79 16.88
N LYS A 118 -8.01 16.49 17.88
CA LYS A 118 -9.35 15.91 17.67
C LYS A 118 -10.29 16.86 16.92
N GLU A 119 -10.30 18.14 17.27
CA GLU A 119 -11.12 19.15 16.60
C GLU A 119 -10.80 19.27 15.10
N LEU A 120 -9.52 19.12 14.75
CA LEU A 120 -9.03 19.17 13.37
C LEU A 120 -9.02 17.80 12.67
N GLY A 121 -9.54 16.75 13.31
CA GLY A 121 -9.66 15.41 12.71
C GLY A 121 -8.32 14.70 12.48
N VAL A 122 -7.35 14.85 13.40
CA VAL A 122 -6.08 14.13 13.34
C VAL A 122 -6.25 12.72 13.90
N GLU A 123 -6.10 11.70 13.04
CA GLU A 123 -6.28 10.28 13.40
C GLU A 123 -4.96 9.49 13.50
N GLY A 124 -3.86 10.06 12.98
CA GLY A 124 -2.53 9.44 12.96
C GLY A 124 -1.40 10.46 12.81
N PHE A 125 -0.15 10.01 12.88
CA PHE A 125 1.04 10.88 12.88
C PHE A 125 2.11 10.43 11.87
N PRO A 126 2.80 11.37 11.19
CA PRO A 126 2.48 12.79 11.12
C PRO A 126 1.21 13.04 10.27
N THR A 127 0.44 14.06 10.65
CA THR A 127 -0.63 14.63 9.81
C THR A 127 -0.29 16.09 9.55
N MET A 128 -0.28 16.53 8.29
CA MET A 128 0.00 17.92 7.93
C MET A 128 -1.26 18.58 7.37
N LYS A 129 -1.54 19.82 7.75
CA LYS A 129 -2.75 20.56 7.34
C LYS A 129 -2.41 21.98 6.92
N TRP A 130 -3.03 22.45 5.83
CA TRP A 130 -2.87 23.78 5.27
C TRP A 130 -3.96 24.74 5.75
N PHE A 131 -3.55 25.91 6.20
CA PHE A 131 -4.40 26.98 6.71
C PHE A 131 -4.18 28.26 5.92
N GLU A 132 -5.25 29.02 5.69
CA GLU A 132 -5.19 30.38 5.15
C GLU A 132 -6.00 31.30 6.04
N LYS A 133 -5.38 32.39 6.52
CA LYS A 133 -6.02 33.37 7.42
C LYS A 133 -6.72 32.71 8.62
N GLY A 134 -6.12 31.64 9.14
CA GLY A 134 -6.58 30.88 10.30
C GLY A 134 -7.70 29.87 10.04
N GLU A 135 -8.14 29.71 8.79
CA GLU A 135 -9.13 28.70 8.40
C GLU A 135 -8.43 27.47 7.83
N LEU A 136 -8.81 26.28 8.30
CA LEU A 136 -8.38 25.02 7.71
C LEU A 136 -8.93 24.94 6.28
N LYS A 137 -8.04 24.82 5.30
CA LYS A 137 -8.42 24.69 3.89
C LYS A 137 -8.34 23.25 3.42
N LYS A 138 -7.26 22.54 3.74
CA LYS A 138 -7.02 21.17 3.27
C LYS A 138 -6.01 20.39 4.10
N ASP A 139 -6.06 19.07 3.93
CA ASP A 139 -5.03 18.16 4.40
C ASP A 139 -3.93 18.07 3.34
N TYR A 140 -2.68 18.02 3.79
CA TYR A 140 -1.52 17.85 2.93
C TYR A 140 -1.33 16.37 2.60
N GLN A 141 -1.23 16.05 1.31
CA GLN A 141 -1.12 14.67 0.82
C GLN A 141 0.09 14.45 -0.10
N SER A 142 0.93 15.45 -0.32
CA SER A 142 2.12 15.38 -1.17
C SER A 142 3.29 14.63 -0.50
N GLY A 143 4.43 14.56 -1.21
CA GLY A 143 5.69 13.98 -0.72
C GLY A 143 6.17 14.55 0.61
N ARG A 144 7.03 13.81 1.32
CA ARG A 144 7.47 14.15 2.70
C ARG A 144 8.92 14.63 2.78
N ASP A 145 9.58 14.81 1.64
CA ASP A 145 10.89 15.45 1.55
C ASP A 145 10.75 16.99 1.51
N GLN A 146 11.88 17.67 1.66
CA GLN A 146 11.93 19.12 1.77
C GLN A 146 11.48 19.86 0.50
N TYR A 147 11.70 19.27 -0.68
CA TYR A 147 11.38 19.90 -1.97
C TYR A 147 9.88 19.86 -2.19
N ALA A 148 9.24 18.70 -2.01
CA ALA A 148 7.80 18.54 -2.12
C ALA A 148 7.05 19.51 -1.19
N ILE A 149 7.51 19.64 0.06
CA ILE A 149 6.89 20.52 1.06
C ILE A 149 7.06 22.00 0.67
N ALA A 150 8.26 22.43 0.27
CA ALA A 150 8.51 23.82 -0.12
C ALA A 150 7.71 24.20 -1.37
N ASN A 151 7.74 23.36 -2.41
CA ASN A 151 6.99 23.54 -3.65
C ASN A 151 5.47 23.60 -3.39
N TYR A 152 4.95 22.77 -2.50
CA TYR A 152 3.55 22.83 -2.12
C TYR A 152 3.18 24.21 -1.57
N VAL A 153 3.96 24.74 -0.63
CA VAL A 153 3.69 26.02 0.02
C VAL A 153 3.81 27.18 -0.98
N GLU A 154 4.83 27.15 -1.83
CA GLU A 154 4.97 28.10 -2.94
C GLU A 154 3.74 28.09 -3.84
N ARG A 155 3.24 26.91 -4.22
CA ARG A 155 2.05 26.75 -5.07
C ARG A 155 0.77 27.26 -4.41
N GLN A 156 0.60 27.03 -3.11
CA GLN A 156 -0.58 27.53 -2.39
C GLN A 156 -0.65 29.05 -2.36
N MET A 157 0.52 29.67 -2.20
CA MET A 157 0.65 31.12 -2.08
C MET A 157 0.85 31.82 -3.42
N GLY A 158 1.38 31.12 -4.42
CA GLY A 158 1.74 31.60 -5.76
C GLY A 158 0.60 31.59 -6.77
N GLU A 159 0.97 31.81 -8.04
CA GLU A 159 0.07 31.59 -9.17
C GLU A 159 -0.05 30.05 -9.38
N PRO A 160 -1.24 29.45 -9.23
CA PRO A 160 -1.45 28.00 -9.35
C PRO A 160 -1.28 27.49 -10.78
N SER A 161 -1.13 28.40 -11.75
CA SER A 161 -0.83 28.08 -13.12
C SER A 161 -0.06 29.22 -13.77
N VAL A 162 0.95 28.89 -14.58
CA VAL A 162 1.77 29.87 -15.30
C VAL A 162 1.21 30.10 -16.70
N ASP A 163 1.24 31.34 -17.21
CA ASP A 163 0.91 31.60 -18.61
C ASP A 163 1.98 30.94 -19.49
N LEU A 164 1.56 30.05 -20.40
CA LEU A 164 2.42 29.29 -21.29
C LEU A 164 3.38 30.19 -22.10
N THR A 165 3.03 31.46 -22.34
CA THR A 165 3.89 32.45 -23.02
C THR A 165 5.15 32.80 -22.24
N THR A 166 5.18 32.59 -20.93
CA THR A 166 6.31 32.93 -20.07
C THR A 166 7.22 31.73 -19.77
N MET A 167 6.88 30.53 -20.25
CA MET A 167 7.74 29.34 -20.09
C MET A 167 8.93 29.39 -21.05
N LYS A 168 10.14 29.02 -20.58
CA LYS A 168 11.40 29.03 -21.35
C LYS A 168 11.31 28.30 -22.70
N VAL A 169 10.56 27.20 -22.70
CA VAL A 169 10.24 26.36 -23.87
C VAL A 169 9.60 27.17 -25.04
N PHE A 170 9.00 28.34 -24.76
CA PHE A 170 8.38 29.24 -25.74
C PHE A 170 9.14 30.53 -25.97
N THR A 171 10.02 30.94 -25.05
CA THR A 171 10.87 32.13 -25.20
C THR A 171 12.07 31.84 -26.12
N GLY A 172 12.41 30.57 -26.34
CA GLY A 172 13.48 30.16 -27.25
C GLY A 172 14.87 30.13 -26.60
N GLU A 173 14.93 30.11 -25.28
CA GLU A 173 16.16 29.88 -24.52
C GLU A 173 16.45 28.36 -24.49
N GLU A 174 17.63 27.94 -24.92
CA GLU A 174 18.05 26.53 -24.86
C GLU A 174 18.19 26.10 -23.39
N ALA A 175 17.69 24.90 -23.05
CA ALA A 175 17.96 24.30 -21.75
C ALA A 175 19.49 24.20 -21.53
N PRO A 176 20.02 24.55 -20.35
CA PRO A 176 21.45 24.43 -20.09
C PRO A 176 21.85 22.96 -20.21
N LYS A 177 22.86 22.68 -21.04
CA LYS A 177 23.45 21.35 -21.12
C LYS A 177 24.15 21.06 -19.80
N LYS A 178 23.75 20.01 -19.08
CA LYS A 178 24.51 19.47 -17.94
C LYS A 178 25.97 19.29 -18.40
N VAL A 179 26.88 20.10 -17.84
CA VAL A 179 28.32 19.97 -18.10
C VAL A 179 28.79 18.79 -17.24
N LYS A 180 29.12 17.65 -17.86
CA LYS A 180 29.84 16.59 -17.14
C LYS A 180 31.16 17.18 -16.65
N GLU A 181 31.35 17.25 -15.34
CA GLU A 181 32.65 17.59 -14.76
C GLU A 181 33.68 16.61 -15.31
N ALA A 182 34.70 17.14 -15.99
CA ALA A 182 35.82 16.34 -16.44
C ALA A 182 36.55 15.83 -15.19
N LYS A 183 36.45 14.53 -14.92
CA LYS A 183 37.42 13.86 -14.05
C LYS A 183 38.79 14.02 -14.70
N GLU A 184 39.65 14.83 -14.09
CA GLU A 184 41.08 14.87 -14.44
C GLU A 184 41.70 13.50 -14.13
N ASP A 185 42.01 12.79 -15.22
CA ASP A 185 43.11 11.86 -15.47
C ASP A 185 43.48 10.80 -14.41
N GLY A 186 43.21 9.54 -14.79
CA GLY A 186 44.26 8.53 -14.79
C GLY A 186 43.82 7.09 -14.51
N ASP A 187 43.32 6.38 -15.51
CA ASP A 187 43.85 5.05 -15.85
C ASP A 187 43.40 4.64 -17.25
N GLU A 188 44.33 4.08 -18.03
CA GLU A 188 44.06 3.58 -19.38
C GLU A 188 43.48 2.17 -19.31
N GLY A 189 42.22 2.03 -19.73
CA GLY A 189 41.72 0.80 -20.32
C GLY A 189 40.62 0.10 -19.53
N GLU A 190 39.41 0.19 -20.04
CA GLU A 190 38.53 -0.93 -20.40
C GLU A 190 37.37 -0.34 -21.22
N GLU A 191 37.05 -0.97 -22.36
CA GLU A 191 35.83 -0.66 -23.12
C GLU A 191 34.66 -1.19 -22.27
N GLU A 192 34.02 -0.32 -21.51
CA GLU A 192 32.81 -0.64 -20.74
C GLU A 192 31.56 -0.27 -21.57
N ASP A 193 30.61 -1.19 -21.52
CA ASP A 193 29.38 -1.28 -22.30
C ASP A 193 28.51 0.00 -22.19
N GLU A 194 28.13 0.55 -23.35
CA GLU A 194 27.09 1.58 -23.47
C GLU A 194 25.71 0.93 -23.27
N ASP A 195 25.28 0.66 -22.04
CA ASP A 195 23.87 0.41 -21.68
C ASP A 195 23.71 0.60 -20.16
N GLU A 196 23.89 1.84 -19.67
CA GLU A 196 23.32 2.25 -18.39
C GLU A 196 22.15 3.19 -18.70
N ASP A 197 20.94 2.64 -18.58
CA ASP A 197 19.68 3.38 -18.50
C ASP A 197 19.72 4.27 -17.25
N GLU A 198 20.43 5.41 -17.31
CA GLU A 198 20.30 6.49 -16.33
C GLU A 198 18.91 7.10 -16.51
N ASP A 199 18.06 6.97 -15.49
CA ASP A 199 16.67 7.41 -15.46
C ASP A 199 16.47 8.84 -16.02
N GLU A 200 15.86 8.92 -17.20
CA GLU A 200 15.52 10.17 -17.89
C GLU A 200 14.42 10.93 -17.10
N GLU A 201 14.79 11.96 -16.33
CA GLU A 201 13.80 12.86 -15.70
C GLU A 201 12.92 13.53 -16.79
N LYS A 202 11.68 13.05 -16.93
CA LYS A 202 10.68 13.64 -17.82
C LYS A 202 9.94 14.74 -17.09
N ARG A 203 10.04 15.97 -17.58
CA ARG A 203 9.19 17.07 -17.08
C ARG A 203 7.77 16.89 -17.57
N ALA A 204 6.81 16.92 -16.65
CA ALA A 204 5.40 16.84 -16.95
C ALA A 204 4.72 18.21 -16.74
N THR A 205 4.00 18.70 -17.75
CA THR A 205 3.27 19.97 -17.67
C THR A 205 1.82 19.78 -18.09
N LEU A 206 0.87 20.03 -17.19
CA LEU A 206 -0.55 20.11 -17.49
C LEU A 206 -0.88 21.48 -18.08
N ILE A 207 -1.33 21.51 -19.34
CA ILE A 207 -1.63 22.72 -20.09
C ILE A 207 -3.14 22.82 -20.32
N ALA A 208 -3.77 23.85 -19.75
CA ALA A 208 -5.16 24.20 -20.04
C ALA A 208 -5.24 25.28 -21.14
N VAL A 209 -6.05 25.03 -22.16
CA VAL A 209 -6.22 25.90 -23.32
C VAL A 209 -7.61 26.52 -23.31
N PHE A 210 -7.66 27.86 -23.26
CA PHE A 210 -8.88 28.67 -23.21
C PHE A 210 -9.09 29.45 -24.51
N ASP A 211 -10.32 29.90 -24.77
CA ASP A 211 -10.57 30.90 -25.82
C ASP A 211 -10.32 32.34 -25.33
N GLU A 212 -10.47 32.60 -24.02
CA GLU A 212 -10.26 33.92 -23.39
C GLU A 212 -9.86 33.73 -21.92
N LEU A 213 -8.80 34.43 -21.49
CA LEU A 213 -8.33 34.45 -20.10
C LEU A 213 -9.03 35.54 -19.25
N GLY A 214 -8.83 35.49 -17.94
CA GLY A 214 -9.29 36.52 -17.01
C GLY A 214 -10.73 36.34 -16.55
N SER A 215 -11.69 37.06 -17.15
CA SER A 215 -13.09 37.13 -16.66
C SER A 215 -13.95 35.90 -17.00
N SER A 216 -13.37 34.89 -17.64
CA SER A 216 -14.05 33.64 -17.99
C SER A 216 -14.34 32.82 -16.72
N PRO A 217 -15.61 32.45 -16.44
CA PRO A 217 -15.93 31.55 -15.32
C PRO A 217 -15.14 30.24 -15.38
N ALA A 218 -14.93 29.69 -16.58
CA ALA A 218 -14.16 28.46 -16.76
C ALA A 218 -12.67 28.62 -16.42
N PHE A 219 -12.10 29.81 -16.65
CA PHE A 219 -10.73 30.11 -16.23
C PHE A 219 -10.64 30.29 -14.71
N ALA A 220 -11.61 30.98 -14.10
CA ALA A 220 -11.67 31.12 -12.64
C ALA A 220 -11.83 29.76 -11.93
N ASP A 221 -12.69 28.89 -12.45
CA ASP A 221 -12.90 27.53 -11.95
C ASP A 221 -11.63 26.67 -12.09
N PHE A 222 -10.97 26.73 -13.25
CA PHE A 222 -9.67 26.07 -13.46
C PHE A 222 -8.60 26.59 -12.50
N TYR A 223 -8.50 27.91 -12.35
CA TYR A 223 -7.47 28.53 -11.52
C TYR A 223 -7.67 28.20 -10.03
N ALA A 224 -8.93 28.11 -9.58
CA ALA A 224 -9.25 27.60 -8.25
C ALA A 224 -8.88 26.11 -8.12
N MET A 225 -9.26 25.28 -9.09
CA MET A 225 -8.96 23.85 -9.12
C MET A 225 -7.45 23.58 -9.18
N ALA A 226 -6.68 24.36 -9.93
CA ALA A 226 -5.23 24.20 -10.10
C ALA A 226 -4.46 24.34 -8.77
N LYS A 227 -4.99 25.11 -7.80
CA LYS A 227 -4.43 25.17 -6.43
C LYS A 227 -4.52 23.85 -5.68
N ASP A 228 -5.51 23.04 -6.04
CA ASP A 228 -5.83 21.77 -5.42
C ASP A 228 -5.23 20.58 -6.18
N ILE A 229 -4.61 20.80 -7.34
CA ILE A 229 -3.77 19.79 -7.98
C ILE A 229 -2.56 19.58 -7.08
N ASP A 230 -2.41 18.35 -6.60
CA ASP A 230 -1.38 17.97 -5.65
C ASP A 230 -0.60 16.78 -6.17
N LEU A 231 0.18 17.03 -7.22
CA LEU A 231 1.11 16.07 -7.78
C LEU A 231 2.50 16.68 -7.79
N ASP A 232 3.46 15.96 -7.22
CA ASP A 232 4.86 16.36 -7.25
C ASP A 232 5.43 16.22 -8.68
N GLY A 233 6.34 17.12 -9.07
CA GLY A 233 6.91 17.15 -10.41
C GLY A 233 5.95 17.53 -11.56
N LEU A 234 4.70 17.89 -11.26
CA LEU A 234 3.74 18.36 -12.27
C LEU A 234 3.64 19.88 -12.31
N ASP A 235 4.13 20.47 -13.40
CA ASP A 235 3.88 21.88 -13.70
C ASP A 235 2.45 22.10 -14.20
N VAL A 236 1.84 23.22 -13.84
CA VAL A 236 0.52 23.61 -14.34
C VAL A 236 0.62 24.91 -15.12
N ALA A 237 0.16 24.90 -16.35
CA ALA A 237 0.22 26.03 -17.27
C ALA A 237 -1.12 26.27 -17.97
N HIS A 238 -1.32 27.50 -18.46
CA HIS A 238 -2.51 27.88 -19.21
C HIS A 238 -2.19 28.78 -20.40
N THR A 239 -3.07 28.80 -21.41
CA THR A 239 -2.93 29.75 -22.52
C THR A 239 -4.28 30.01 -23.22
N ASP A 240 -4.47 31.23 -23.73
CA ASP A 240 -5.46 31.52 -24.79
C ASP A 240 -4.84 31.70 -26.19
N ASN A 241 -3.50 31.65 -26.26
CA ASN A 241 -2.79 31.94 -27.49
C ASN A 241 -2.75 30.72 -28.40
N ARG A 242 -3.70 30.67 -29.33
CA ARG A 242 -3.79 29.60 -30.35
C ARG A 242 -2.54 29.43 -31.22
N ALA A 243 -1.69 30.46 -31.35
CA ALA A 243 -0.43 30.31 -32.06
C ALA A 243 0.59 29.47 -31.26
N ASN A 244 0.57 29.55 -29.93
CA ASN A 244 1.41 28.72 -29.05
C ASN A 244 0.94 27.26 -29.04
N VAL A 245 -0.38 27.06 -29.04
CA VAL A 245 -1.01 25.74 -29.21
C VAL A 245 -0.56 25.09 -30.53
N ALA A 246 -0.56 25.85 -31.63
CA ALA A 246 -0.07 25.35 -32.92
C ALA A 246 1.44 25.03 -32.92
N LYS A 247 2.27 25.82 -32.22
CA LYS A 247 3.72 25.56 -32.06
C LYS A 247 4.02 24.29 -31.27
N LEU A 248 3.17 23.93 -30.30
CA LEU A 248 3.25 22.67 -29.58
C LEU A 248 2.83 21.44 -30.42
N GLY A 249 2.41 21.63 -31.68
CA GLY A 249 1.88 20.53 -32.48
C GLY A 249 0.45 20.13 -32.10
N LEU A 250 -0.25 20.96 -31.32
CA LEU A 250 -1.61 20.67 -30.84
C LEU A 250 -2.69 21.00 -31.89
N THR A 251 -2.47 20.65 -33.15
CA THR A 251 -3.31 21.09 -34.29
C THR A 251 -4.46 20.14 -34.63
N ASN A 252 -4.50 18.94 -34.04
CA ASN A 252 -5.42 17.86 -34.42
C ASN A 252 -6.37 17.38 -33.30
N PHE A 253 -6.49 18.11 -32.20
CA PHE A 253 -7.36 17.76 -31.07
C PHE A 253 -8.80 17.61 -31.57
N LYS A 254 -9.40 16.43 -31.36
CA LYS A 254 -10.82 16.20 -31.64
C LYS A 254 -11.60 17.12 -30.70
N ARG A 255 -12.17 18.22 -31.20
CA ARG A 255 -13.08 19.08 -30.41
C ARG A 255 -14.27 18.26 -29.89
N PRO A 256 -14.52 18.29 -28.57
CA PRO A 256 -15.87 18.61 -28.14
C PRO A 256 -15.98 19.71 -27.05
N SER A 257 -14.92 20.13 -26.35
CA SER A 257 -15.02 21.12 -25.26
C SER A 257 -14.00 22.26 -25.40
N ASN A 258 -14.49 23.49 -25.26
CA ASN A 258 -13.69 24.62 -24.81
C ASN A 258 -14.13 24.89 -23.36
N PRO A 259 -13.20 24.94 -22.39
CA PRO A 259 -11.74 24.77 -22.51
C PRO A 259 -11.27 23.32 -22.74
N ALA A 260 -10.03 23.16 -23.22
CA ALA A 260 -9.34 21.88 -23.44
C ALA A 260 -8.15 21.72 -22.48
N MET A 261 -7.73 20.48 -22.22
CA MET A 261 -6.65 20.19 -21.28
C MET A 261 -5.76 19.08 -21.82
N VAL A 262 -4.44 19.29 -21.74
CA VAL A 262 -3.42 18.41 -22.31
C VAL A 262 -2.30 18.26 -21.32
N LEU A 263 -1.82 17.04 -21.10
CA LEU A 263 -0.57 16.82 -20.40
C LEU A 263 0.56 16.70 -21.42
N MET A 264 1.61 17.49 -21.24
CA MET A 264 2.82 17.44 -22.06
C MET A 264 3.94 16.78 -21.26
N PHE A 265 4.68 15.89 -21.90
CA PHE A 265 5.94 15.35 -21.39
C PHE A 265 7.09 15.86 -22.24
N GLU A 266 8.18 16.26 -21.60
CA GLU A 266 9.42 16.66 -22.25
C GLU A 266 10.57 15.86 -21.65
N ASN A 267 11.35 15.17 -22.50
CA ASN A 267 12.56 14.48 -22.07
C ASN A 267 13.77 15.42 -22.06
N GLU A 268 14.91 14.97 -21.52
CA GLU A 268 16.15 15.78 -21.47
C GLU A 268 16.65 16.23 -22.86
N LYS A 269 16.24 15.53 -23.93
CA LYS A 269 16.57 15.88 -25.33
C LYS A 269 15.62 16.94 -25.92
N GLY A 270 14.67 17.45 -25.14
CA GLY A 270 13.66 18.44 -25.56
C GLY A 270 12.57 17.86 -26.48
N GLN A 271 12.46 16.54 -26.57
CA GLN A 271 11.41 15.89 -27.35
C GLN A 271 10.11 15.85 -26.54
N LYS A 272 9.01 16.20 -27.22
CA LYS A 272 7.70 16.38 -26.57
C LYS A 272 6.72 15.29 -26.97
N SER A 273 5.95 14.81 -26.01
CA SER A 273 4.78 13.95 -26.23
C SER A 273 3.59 14.48 -25.42
N PHE A 274 2.38 14.07 -25.80
CA PHE A 274 1.15 14.65 -25.26
C PHE A 274 0.09 13.60 -24.96
N ALA A 275 -0.68 13.82 -23.88
CA ALA A 275 -1.88 13.07 -23.54
C ALA A 275 -3.09 14.02 -23.40
N GLU A 276 -4.17 13.71 -24.12
CA GLU A 276 -5.45 14.44 -24.04
C GLU A 276 -6.19 14.09 -22.74
N TYR A 277 -6.68 15.09 -22.01
CA TYR A 277 -7.59 14.87 -20.88
C TYR A 277 -9.04 15.20 -21.27
N ASP A 278 -9.91 14.20 -21.22
CA ASP A 278 -11.35 14.31 -21.52
C ASP A 278 -12.26 14.02 -20.32
N GLY A 279 -11.66 13.93 -19.12
CA GLY A 279 -12.35 13.67 -17.84
C GLY A 279 -13.02 14.89 -17.21
N LYS A 280 -13.39 14.75 -15.94
CA LYS A 280 -14.04 15.82 -15.17
C LYS A 280 -13.04 16.87 -14.73
N TRP A 281 -13.45 18.13 -14.71
CA TRP A 281 -12.60 19.25 -14.27
C TRP A 281 -12.55 19.34 -12.74
N GLU A 282 -12.06 18.29 -12.11
CA GLU A 282 -11.91 18.14 -10.65
C GLU A 282 -10.44 17.83 -10.35
N ALA A 283 -9.84 18.52 -9.38
CA ALA A 283 -8.41 18.41 -9.07
C ALA A 283 -7.99 16.96 -8.77
N LYS A 284 -8.84 16.19 -8.07
CA LYS A 284 -8.61 14.77 -7.77
C LYS A 284 -8.52 13.92 -9.04
N GLU A 285 -9.44 14.11 -10.00
CA GLU A 285 -9.48 13.35 -11.25
C GLU A 285 -8.31 13.69 -12.17
N ILE A 286 -7.90 14.97 -12.19
CA ILE A 286 -6.77 15.47 -12.97
C ILE A 286 -5.44 15.00 -12.36
N THR A 287 -5.29 15.09 -11.03
CA THR A 287 -4.11 14.58 -10.29
C THR A 287 -3.93 13.09 -10.57
N LYS A 288 -5.01 12.30 -10.47
CA LYS A 288 -4.99 10.87 -10.82
C LYS A 288 -4.58 10.64 -12.27
N PHE A 289 -5.17 11.36 -13.22
CA PHE A 289 -4.80 11.23 -14.63
C PHE A 289 -3.32 11.55 -14.86
N ALA A 290 -2.82 12.66 -14.31
CA ALA A 290 -1.44 13.08 -14.49
C ALA A 290 -0.44 12.15 -13.81
N ALA A 291 -0.78 11.61 -12.64
CA ALA A 291 0.03 10.60 -11.95
C ALA A 291 0.15 9.33 -12.79
N VAL A 292 -0.97 8.84 -13.34
CA VAL A 292 -0.98 7.65 -14.20
C VAL A 292 -0.23 7.89 -15.51
N ALA A 293 -0.38 9.05 -16.12
CA ALA A 293 0.23 9.34 -17.39
C ALA A 293 1.76 9.53 -17.31
N GLN A 294 2.29 9.85 -16.12
CA GLN A 294 3.74 9.89 -15.86
C GLN A 294 4.36 8.49 -15.73
N LEU A 295 3.56 7.45 -15.52
CA LEU A 295 4.05 6.08 -15.42
C LEU A 295 4.35 5.50 -16.82
N PRO A 296 5.35 4.60 -16.93
CA PRO A 296 5.55 3.84 -18.16
C PRO A 296 4.31 2.99 -18.47
N TRP A 297 4.10 2.66 -19.74
CA TRP A 297 2.96 1.85 -20.19
C TRP A 297 2.92 0.46 -19.54
N VAL A 298 4.10 -0.06 -19.19
CA VAL A 298 4.33 -1.29 -18.43
C VAL A 298 5.31 -0.92 -17.32
N ILE A 299 4.90 -1.19 -16.09
CA ILE A 299 5.59 -0.68 -14.90
C ILE A 299 6.34 -1.84 -14.25
N PRO A 300 7.68 -1.79 -14.14
CA PRO A 300 8.40 -2.81 -13.39
C PRO A 300 8.05 -2.70 -11.90
N PHE A 301 7.86 -3.84 -11.24
CA PHE A 301 7.58 -3.90 -9.82
C PHE A 301 8.85 -3.67 -9.00
N GLU A 302 9.23 -2.40 -8.88
CA GLU A 302 10.46 -1.95 -8.21
C GLU A 302 10.16 -0.81 -7.23
N GLN A 303 11.03 -0.60 -6.24
CA GLN A 303 10.81 0.35 -5.15
C GLN A 303 10.46 1.77 -5.61
N GLU A 304 11.01 2.18 -6.75
CA GLU A 304 10.77 3.49 -7.35
C GLU A 304 9.31 3.68 -7.84
N TYR A 305 8.68 2.62 -8.35
CA TYR A 305 7.34 2.66 -8.94
C TYR A 305 6.24 2.15 -8.01
N ILE A 306 6.57 1.30 -7.03
CA ILE A 306 5.60 0.66 -6.15
C ILE A 306 4.65 1.68 -5.51
N ASN A 307 5.19 2.72 -4.87
CA ASN A 307 4.36 3.74 -4.23
C ASN A 307 3.52 4.49 -5.25
N LYS A 308 4.10 4.87 -6.41
CA LYS A 308 3.39 5.57 -7.48
C LYS A 308 2.21 4.73 -8.03
N VAL A 309 2.38 3.41 -8.15
CA VAL A 309 1.31 2.48 -8.58
C VAL A 309 0.16 2.44 -7.58
N PHE A 310 0.45 2.27 -6.29
CA PHE A 310 -0.57 2.14 -5.25
C PHE A 310 -1.23 3.48 -4.88
N GLU A 311 -0.50 4.59 -4.99
CA GLU A 311 -0.98 5.95 -4.71
C GLU A 311 -1.65 6.62 -5.93
N SER A 312 -1.53 6.02 -7.13
CA SER A 312 -2.18 6.50 -8.36
C SER A 312 -3.71 6.66 -8.24
N GLY A 313 -4.33 6.02 -7.25
CA GLY A 313 -5.78 5.94 -7.12
C GLY A 313 -6.45 5.10 -8.20
N VAL A 314 -5.68 4.41 -9.05
CA VAL A 314 -6.20 3.41 -9.98
C VAL A 314 -6.60 2.18 -9.18
N THR A 315 -7.81 1.69 -9.43
CA THR A 315 -8.44 0.62 -8.66
C THR A 315 -8.18 -0.76 -9.23
N ALA A 316 -7.54 -0.86 -10.39
CA ALA A 316 -7.26 -2.13 -11.05
C ALA A 316 -5.84 -2.16 -11.62
N GLN A 317 -5.12 -3.25 -11.38
CA GLN A 317 -3.77 -3.49 -11.88
C GLN A 317 -3.71 -4.88 -12.51
N VAL A 318 -3.14 -4.99 -13.71
CA VAL A 318 -2.76 -6.26 -14.33
C VAL A 318 -1.31 -6.53 -13.97
N LEU A 319 -1.08 -7.48 -13.07
CA LEU A 319 0.26 -7.96 -12.72
C LEU A 319 0.61 -9.14 -13.62
N VAL A 320 1.79 -9.09 -14.24
CA VAL A 320 2.33 -10.17 -15.07
C VAL A 320 3.66 -10.62 -14.49
N PHE A 321 3.68 -11.86 -14.01
CA PHE A 321 4.84 -12.50 -13.42
C PHE A 321 5.64 -13.17 -14.53
N HIS A 322 6.96 -12.97 -14.54
CA HIS A 322 7.87 -13.58 -15.52
C HIS A 322 9.23 -13.91 -14.91
N ASP A 323 10.00 -14.75 -15.59
CA ASP A 323 11.41 -14.97 -15.27
C ASP A 323 12.25 -13.90 -15.96
N GLY A 324 12.93 -13.05 -15.18
CA GLY A 324 13.80 -11.98 -15.71
C GLY A 324 15.13 -12.47 -16.28
N GLU A 325 15.59 -13.69 -15.96
CA GLU A 325 16.89 -14.18 -16.44
C GLU A 325 16.94 -14.40 -17.96
N ASN A 326 15.80 -14.61 -18.61
CA ASN A 326 15.72 -14.70 -20.06
C ASN A 326 15.32 -13.35 -20.67
N GLU A 327 16.33 -12.49 -20.88
CA GLU A 327 16.16 -11.13 -21.38
C GLU A 327 15.37 -11.02 -22.69
N GLU A 328 15.55 -11.97 -23.63
CA GLU A 328 14.84 -11.95 -24.91
C GLU A 328 13.34 -12.13 -24.68
N THR A 329 12.95 -13.12 -23.88
CA THR A 329 11.54 -13.36 -23.55
C THR A 329 10.93 -12.25 -22.69
N ALA A 330 11.71 -11.65 -21.79
CA ALA A 330 11.27 -10.50 -20.98
C ALA A 330 11.01 -9.28 -21.87
N LYS A 331 11.90 -8.99 -22.84
CA LYS A 331 11.74 -7.91 -23.82
C LYS A 331 10.52 -8.13 -24.72
N GLU A 332 10.31 -9.35 -25.22
CA GLU A 332 9.13 -9.70 -26.02
C GLU A 332 7.82 -9.54 -25.23
N LEU A 333 7.80 -10.01 -23.98
CA LEU A 333 6.65 -9.86 -23.08
C LEU A 333 6.36 -8.38 -22.79
N HIS A 334 7.39 -7.59 -22.48
CA HIS A 334 7.24 -6.16 -22.24
C HIS A 334 6.63 -5.43 -23.45
N ALA A 335 7.17 -5.66 -24.66
CA ALA A 335 6.64 -5.07 -25.89
C ALA A 335 5.17 -5.46 -26.15
N LEU A 336 4.81 -6.71 -25.88
CA LEU A 336 3.44 -7.19 -26.00
C LEU A 336 2.51 -6.49 -25.02
N LEU A 337 2.90 -6.38 -23.74
CA LEU A 337 2.10 -5.72 -22.71
C LEU A 337 1.96 -4.22 -22.98
N GLU A 338 3.01 -3.58 -23.51
CA GLU A 338 2.97 -2.19 -23.91
C GLU A 338 1.97 -1.97 -25.06
N GLU A 339 1.94 -2.86 -26.05
CA GLU A 339 0.97 -2.80 -27.15
C GLU A 339 -0.48 -2.97 -26.63
N VAL A 340 -0.71 -3.93 -25.73
CA VAL A 340 -2.02 -4.13 -25.08
C VAL A 340 -2.42 -2.91 -24.25
N SER A 341 -1.50 -2.38 -23.44
CA SER A 341 -1.73 -1.20 -22.60
C SER A 341 -2.11 0.02 -23.45
N LYS A 342 -1.37 0.32 -24.53
CA LYS A 342 -1.70 1.44 -25.44
C LYS A 342 -3.07 1.31 -26.12
N GLU A 343 -3.50 0.10 -26.45
CA GLU A 343 -4.76 -0.13 -27.15
C GLU A 343 -5.98 -0.11 -26.23
N ASP A 344 -5.90 -0.80 -25.10
CA ASP A 344 -7.03 -1.06 -24.21
C ASP A 344 -7.05 -0.13 -22.97
N ASN A 345 -5.92 0.48 -22.58
CA ASN A 345 -5.83 1.41 -21.44
C ASN A 345 -5.92 2.90 -21.85
N LYS A 346 -6.68 3.23 -22.89
CA LYS A 346 -6.86 4.65 -23.35
C LYS A 346 -7.45 5.59 -22.30
N SER A 347 -7.95 5.06 -21.20
CA SER A 347 -8.56 5.82 -20.11
C SER A 347 -7.73 5.84 -18.82
N GLY A 348 -6.56 5.20 -18.79
CA GLY A 348 -5.72 5.11 -17.58
C GLY A 348 -6.40 4.40 -16.40
N LYS A 349 -7.34 3.48 -16.68
CA LYS A 349 -8.17 2.81 -15.67
C LYS A 349 -7.56 1.51 -15.15
N ILE A 350 -6.57 0.96 -15.85
CA ILE A 350 -5.89 -0.28 -15.48
C ILE A 350 -4.38 -0.06 -15.63
N LEU A 351 -3.61 -0.24 -14.56
CA LEU A 351 -2.14 -0.21 -14.66
C LEU A 351 -1.61 -1.59 -15.07
N PHE A 352 -0.56 -1.62 -15.90
CA PHE A 352 0.13 -2.86 -16.26
C PHE A 352 1.44 -2.91 -15.51
N VAL A 353 1.66 -3.98 -14.76
CA VAL A 353 2.80 -4.14 -13.88
C VAL A 353 3.50 -5.46 -14.20
N THR A 354 4.81 -5.46 -14.37
CA THR A 354 5.61 -6.68 -14.54
C THR A 354 6.37 -7.00 -13.25
N VAL A 355 6.34 -8.26 -12.85
CA VAL A 355 7.03 -8.75 -11.65
C VAL A 355 8.03 -9.81 -12.07
N ASP A 356 9.32 -9.55 -11.87
CA ASP A 356 10.35 -10.57 -11.99
C ASP A 356 10.29 -11.50 -10.77
N ILE A 357 10.06 -12.80 -11.01
CA ILE A 357 9.98 -13.81 -9.96
C ILE A 357 11.31 -14.01 -9.20
N LYS A 358 12.44 -13.56 -9.77
CA LYS A 358 13.77 -13.61 -9.14
C LYS A 358 14.19 -12.27 -8.53
N GLY A 359 13.35 -11.24 -8.63
CA GLY A 359 13.59 -9.93 -8.04
C GLY A 359 13.69 -9.99 -6.52
N SER A 360 14.46 -9.07 -5.92
CA SER A 360 14.73 -9.05 -4.48
C SER A 360 13.48 -8.89 -3.59
N ASP A 361 12.43 -8.27 -4.12
CA ASP A 361 11.15 -8.04 -3.43
C ASP A 361 10.04 -9.03 -3.87
N ALA A 362 10.36 -10.06 -4.67
CA ALA A 362 9.36 -10.93 -5.31
C ALA A 362 8.66 -11.89 -4.33
N GLU A 363 9.35 -12.43 -3.32
CA GLU A 363 8.85 -13.52 -2.48
C GLU A 363 7.47 -13.23 -1.86
N GLY A 364 7.30 -12.06 -1.25
CA GLY A 364 6.03 -11.67 -0.63
C GLY A 364 4.92 -11.43 -1.64
N VAL A 365 5.26 -10.93 -2.83
CA VAL A 365 4.30 -10.66 -3.92
C VAL A 365 3.81 -11.97 -4.52
N LEU A 366 4.73 -12.91 -4.78
CA LEU A 366 4.41 -14.24 -5.28
C LEU A 366 3.49 -14.97 -4.30
N GLU A 367 3.79 -14.94 -2.99
CA GLU A 367 2.94 -15.55 -1.98
C GLU A 367 1.53 -14.91 -1.93
N TYR A 368 1.44 -13.59 -1.98
CA TYR A 368 0.18 -12.85 -1.92
C TYR A 368 -0.71 -13.12 -3.14
N PHE A 369 -0.12 -13.17 -4.33
CA PHE A 369 -0.81 -13.46 -5.58
C PHE A 369 -0.87 -14.96 -5.90
N ASP A 370 -0.40 -15.81 -4.99
CA ASP A 370 -0.45 -17.27 -5.09
C ASP A 370 0.24 -17.79 -6.36
N VAL A 371 1.35 -17.16 -6.73
CA VAL A 371 2.17 -17.52 -7.90
C VAL A 371 3.20 -18.54 -7.46
N VAL A 372 3.09 -19.77 -7.97
CA VAL A 372 4.01 -20.85 -7.65
C VAL A 372 5.13 -20.91 -8.68
N VAL A 373 6.37 -20.81 -8.20
CA VAL A 373 7.58 -21.02 -9.00
C VAL A 373 8.03 -22.47 -8.80
N GLY A 374 7.89 -23.29 -9.84
CA GLY A 374 8.30 -24.70 -9.83
C GLY A 374 9.78 -24.91 -10.14
N GLU A 375 10.20 -26.17 -10.22
CA GLU A 375 11.55 -26.55 -10.67
C GLU A 375 11.69 -26.50 -12.21
N ASP A 376 10.58 -26.54 -12.94
CA ASP A 376 10.52 -26.42 -14.40
C ASP A 376 10.58 -24.94 -14.85
N GLU A 377 10.84 -24.72 -16.15
CA GLU A 377 10.87 -23.37 -16.76
C GLU A 377 9.56 -22.63 -16.50
N PHE A 378 9.66 -21.49 -15.80
CA PHE A 378 8.50 -20.73 -15.37
C PHE A 378 7.76 -20.14 -16.57
N GLN A 379 6.47 -20.44 -16.68
CA GLN A 379 5.60 -19.84 -17.68
C GLN A 379 4.97 -18.56 -17.11
N PRO A 380 4.99 -17.43 -17.85
CA PRO A 380 4.42 -16.19 -17.37
C PRO A 380 2.97 -16.32 -16.94
N GLN A 381 2.64 -15.74 -15.78
CA GLN A 381 1.29 -15.77 -15.19
C GLN A 381 0.75 -14.36 -15.09
N ALA A 382 -0.55 -14.18 -15.33
CA ALA A 382 -1.21 -12.87 -15.24
C ALA A 382 -2.31 -12.88 -14.19
N VAL A 383 -2.38 -11.81 -13.40
CA VAL A 383 -3.36 -11.60 -12.33
C VAL A 383 -3.90 -10.19 -12.42
N ILE A 384 -5.22 -10.02 -12.44
CA ILE A 384 -5.85 -8.72 -12.21
C ILE A 384 -6.08 -8.56 -10.71
N PHE A 385 -5.48 -7.54 -10.13
CA PHE A 385 -5.75 -7.07 -8.78
C PHE A 385 -6.73 -5.91 -8.84
N SER A 386 -7.74 -5.93 -7.98
CA SER A 386 -8.77 -4.89 -7.89
C SER A 386 -8.97 -4.46 -6.44
N GLN A 387 -9.05 -3.16 -6.21
CA GLN A 387 -9.26 -2.54 -4.90
C GLN A 387 -10.43 -1.55 -4.93
N PRO A 388 -11.19 -1.39 -3.84
CA PRO A 388 -12.29 -0.43 -3.79
C PRO A 388 -11.79 1.02 -3.92
N SER A 389 -12.60 1.89 -4.54
CA SER A 389 -12.24 3.30 -4.80
C SER A 389 -12.20 4.18 -3.56
N GLU A 390 -12.89 3.79 -2.49
CA GLU A 390 -12.84 4.41 -1.17
C GLU A 390 -12.91 3.30 -0.10
N PRO A 391 -12.10 3.35 0.97
CA PRO A 391 -12.37 2.56 2.15
C PRO A 391 -13.66 3.09 2.79
N GLU A 392 -14.80 2.44 2.52
CA GLU A 392 -16.08 2.79 3.15
C GLU A 392 -15.92 2.68 4.69
N PRO A 393 -16.41 3.67 5.46
CA PRO A 393 -16.29 3.65 6.91
C PRO A 393 -16.99 2.44 7.50
N VAL A 394 -16.29 1.72 8.37
CA VAL A 394 -16.83 0.63 9.18
C VAL A 394 -17.98 1.16 10.01
N ASN A 395 -19.21 0.80 9.66
CA ASN A 395 -20.44 0.92 10.47
C ASN A 395 -20.59 2.23 11.26
N LYS A 396 -21.33 3.21 10.71
CA LYS A 396 -21.82 4.35 11.51
C LYS A 396 -23.02 3.99 12.42
N ASP A 397 -23.64 2.82 12.25
CA ASP A 397 -24.81 2.39 13.03
C ASP A 397 -24.75 0.90 13.44
N GLU A 398 -24.74 0.62 14.76
CA GLU A 398 -24.67 -0.73 15.37
C GLU A 398 -25.89 -1.65 15.10
N LYS A 399 -26.83 -1.26 14.22
CA LYS A 399 -28.14 -1.96 14.06
C LYS A 399 -28.31 -2.69 12.72
N GLU A 400 -27.40 -2.54 11.77
CA GLU A 400 -27.46 -3.28 10.51
C GLU A 400 -26.73 -4.61 10.62
N LYS A 401 -27.27 -5.65 9.96
CA LYS A 401 -26.58 -6.94 9.84
C LYS A 401 -25.27 -6.70 9.10
N PRO A 402 -24.13 -7.26 9.57
CA PRO A 402 -22.84 -7.06 8.93
C PRO A 402 -22.93 -7.46 7.46
N ARG A 403 -22.79 -6.47 6.58
CA ARG A 403 -22.65 -6.65 5.14
C ARG A 403 -21.17 -6.88 4.90
N ILE A 404 -20.82 -7.95 4.18
CA ILE A 404 -19.43 -8.28 3.84
C ILE A 404 -18.87 -7.08 3.06
N GLU A 405 -17.80 -6.46 3.56
CA GLU A 405 -17.06 -5.39 2.89
C GLU A 405 -16.59 -5.90 1.51
N GLU A 406 -16.77 -5.12 0.44
CA GLU A 406 -16.08 -5.40 -0.83
C GLU A 406 -14.60 -5.04 -0.66
N GLY A 407 -13.83 -5.99 -0.16
CA GLY A 407 -12.37 -5.88 -0.05
C GLY A 407 -11.66 -6.04 -1.39
N GLN A 408 -10.33 -6.10 -1.33
CA GLN A 408 -9.48 -6.40 -2.48
C GLN A 408 -9.87 -7.75 -3.12
N LYS A 409 -9.83 -7.81 -4.45
CA LYS A 409 -10.14 -9.00 -5.24
C LYS A 409 -9.00 -9.30 -6.19
N LYS A 410 -8.70 -10.59 -6.37
CA LYS A 410 -7.70 -11.09 -7.32
C LYS A 410 -8.45 -11.88 -8.39
N TYR A 411 -7.99 -11.83 -9.64
CA TYR A 411 -8.54 -12.62 -10.73
C TYR A 411 -7.35 -13.20 -11.49
N LYS A 412 -7.21 -14.52 -11.50
CA LYS A 412 -6.10 -15.16 -12.21
C LYS A 412 -6.49 -15.50 -13.64
N LEU A 413 -5.54 -15.35 -14.56
CA LEU A 413 -5.68 -15.87 -15.90
C LEU A 413 -5.51 -17.39 -15.87
N GLU A 414 -6.61 -18.12 -15.91
CA GLU A 414 -6.60 -19.58 -15.95
C GLU A 414 -6.54 -20.12 -17.38
N ASN A 415 -6.02 -21.35 -17.53
CA ASN A 415 -6.06 -22.14 -18.76
C ASN A 415 -5.38 -21.50 -19.98
N ALA A 416 -4.40 -20.61 -19.77
CA ALA A 416 -3.58 -20.04 -20.82
C ALA A 416 -2.19 -20.70 -20.82
N PRO A 417 -1.80 -21.41 -21.91
CA PRO A 417 -0.46 -22.04 -21.99
C PRO A 417 0.66 -21.02 -22.17
N THR A 418 0.34 -19.81 -22.63
CA THR A 418 1.27 -18.68 -22.78
C THR A 418 0.50 -17.37 -22.82
N ILE A 419 1.18 -16.26 -22.51
CA ILE A 419 0.61 -14.91 -22.60
C ILE A 419 0.71 -14.43 -24.05
N THR A 420 -0.44 -14.09 -24.64
CA THR A 420 -0.50 -13.47 -25.97
C THR A 420 -1.39 -12.24 -25.94
N LYS A 421 -1.22 -11.33 -26.90
CA LYS A 421 -2.06 -10.13 -27.02
C LYS A 421 -3.57 -10.48 -27.01
N PRO A 422 -4.11 -11.38 -27.86
CA PRO A 422 -5.53 -11.71 -27.82
C PRO A 422 -6.03 -12.25 -26.48
N ILE A 423 -5.20 -13.05 -25.78
CA ILE A 423 -5.54 -13.60 -24.46
C ILE A 423 -5.64 -12.48 -23.44
N MET A 424 -4.67 -11.57 -23.38
CA MET A 424 -4.69 -10.45 -22.45
C MET A 424 -5.87 -9.51 -22.71
N GLN A 425 -6.16 -9.22 -23.99
CA GLN A 425 -7.31 -8.39 -24.36
C GLN A 425 -8.64 -9.04 -23.95
N GLN A 426 -8.77 -10.36 -24.11
CA GLN A 426 -9.97 -11.08 -23.67
C GLN A 426 -10.09 -11.09 -22.15
N PHE A 427 -8.97 -11.26 -21.44
CA PHE A 427 -8.92 -11.26 -19.98
C PHE A 427 -9.37 -9.92 -19.40
N ILE A 428 -8.85 -8.82 -19.92
CA ILE A 428 -9.24 -7.46 -19.52
C ILE A 428 -10.72 -7.20 -19.82
N LYS A 429 -11.20 -7.53 -21.03
CA LYS A 429 -12.60 -7.35 -21.39
C LYS A 429 -13.56 -8.18 -20.53
N ALA A 430 -13.16 -9.39 -20.14
CA ALA A 430 -13.93 -10.22 -19.22
C ALA A 430 -13.97 -9.62 -17.81
N PHE A 431 -12.85 -9.05 -17.33
CA PHE A 431 -12.80 -8.33 -16.07
C PHE A 431 -13.73 -7.11 -16.06
N GLU A 432 -13.62 -6.24 -17.07
CA GLU A 432 -14.45 -5.04 -17.19
C GLU A 432 -15.95 -5.37 -17.33
N ALA A 433 -16.28 -6.50 -17.95
CA ALA A 433 -17.64 -6.99 -18.07
C ALA A 433 -18.16 -7.70 -16.80
N GLY A 434 -17.33 -7.87 -15.76
CA GLY A 434 -17.69 -8.57 -14.52
C GLY A 434 -17.90 -10.08 -14.72
N LEU A 435 -17.26 -10.67 -15.73
CA LEU A 435 -17.41 -12.09 -16.10
C LEU A 435 -16.36 -13.00 -15.45
N LEU A 436 -15.30 -12.43 -14.85
CA LEU A 436 -14.28 -13.21 -14.17
C LEU A 436 -14.73 -13.59 -12.74
N GLN A 437 -14.34 -14.80 -12.33
CA GLN A 437 -14.49 -15.24 -10.96
C GLN A 437 -13.27 -14.79 -10.13
N GLU A 438 -13.53 -14.34 -8.90
CA GLU A 438 -12.46 -14.01 -7.95
C GLU A 438 -11.60 -15.26 -7.69
N HIS A 439 -10.29 -15.12 -7.87
CA HIS A 439 -9.30 -16.08 -7.43
C HIS A 439 -9.17 -16.00 -5.92
N LEU A 440 -9.33 -17.14 -5.27
CA LEU A 440 -9.16 -17.32 -3.83
C LEU A 440 -8.07 -18.38 -3.64
N LYS A 441 -7.09 -18.08 -2.80
CA LYS A 441 -6.02 -19.02 -2.48
C LYS A 441 -6.62 -20.33 -1.93
N SER A 442 -6.08 -21.47 -2.36
CA SER A 442 -6.42 -22.76 -1.78
C SER A 442 -5.24 -23.71 -1.87
N GLU A 443 -4.99 -24.43 -0.79
CA GLU A 443 -4.21 -25.66 -0.85
C GLU A 443 -4.98 -26.74 -1.62
N PRO A 444 -4.28 -27.75 -2.16
CA PRO A 444 -4.94 -28.91 -2.74
C PRO A 444 -5.84 -29.61 -1.71
N ILE A 445 -6.99 -30.10 -2.17
CA ILE A 445 -7.86 -30.93 -1.33
C ILE A 445 -7.05 -32.13 -0.80
N PRO A 446 -6.96 -32.33 0.53
CA PRO A 446 -6.21 -33.44 1.10
C PRO A 446 -6.70 -34.79 0.57
N GLU A 447 -5.80 -35.64 0.07
CA GLU A 447 -6.13 -36.99 -0.43
C GLU A 447 -6.86 -37.84 0.63
N GLU A 448 -6.49 -37.65 1.89
CA GLU A 448 -7.11 -38.29 3.05
C GLU A 448 -7.68 -37.24 4.00
N ASN A 449 -9.01 -37.14 4.04
CA ASN A 449 -9.73 -36.31 5.01
C ASN A 449 -10.54 -37.19 5.98
N TYR A 450 -9.86 -38.17 6.57
CA TYR A 450 -10.46 -39.17 7.46
C TYR A 450 -10.05 -38.91 8.90
N GLY A 451 -11.02 -38.74 9.78
CA GLY A 451 -10.77 -38.54 11.20
C GLY A 451 -11.86 -37.73 11.87
N PRO A 452 -11.72 -37.47 13.18
CA PRO A 452 -12.70 -36.69 13.93
C PRO A 452 -12.56 -35.17 13.72
N LEU A 453 -11.46 -34.72 13.11
CA LEU A 453 -11.16 -33.34 12.76
C LEU A 453 -10.95 -33.28 11.25
N TYR A 454 -11.84 -32.61 10.54
CA TYR A 454 -11.80 -32.51 9.09
C TYR A 454 -10.98 -31.30 8.64
N LYS A 455 -10.15 -31.49 7.63
CA LYS A 455 -9.38 -30.42 7.02
C LYS A 455 -10.22 -29.73 5.95
N VAL A 456 -10.27 -28.41 6.00
CA VAL A 456 -10.94 -27.55 5.03
C VAL A 456 -9.88 -26.70 4.34
N VAL A 457 -9.96 -26.66 3.01
CA VAL A 457 -9.18 -25.80 2.11
C VAL A 457 -10.14 -24.91 1.33
N GLY A 458 -9.65 -23.91 0.59
CA GLY A 458 -10.50 -23.01 -0.19
C GLY A 458 -11.42 -23.75 -1.17
N GLU A 459 -10.87 -24.70 -1.93
CA GLU A 459 -11.57 -25.46 -2.98
C GLU A 459 -12.71 -26.34 -2.44
N ASN A 460 -12.60 -26.88 -1.22
CA ASN A 460 -13.64 -27.73 -0.63
C ASN A 460 -14.50 -27.01 0.41
N PHE A 461 -14.27 -25.70 0.65
CA PHE A 461 -14.96 -24.95 1.69
C PHE A 461 -16.47 -24.99 1.48
N ASP A 462 -16.94 -24.74 0.26
CA ASP A 462 -18.37 -24.72 -0.03
C ASP A 462 -19.01 -26.08 0.29
N GLU A 463 -18.47 -27.18 -0.23
CA GLU A 463 -19.00 -28.52 0.02
C GLU A 463 -18.95 -28.91 1.51
N MET A 464 -17.83 -28.64 2.18
CA MET A 464 -17.59 -29.11 3.55
C MET A 464 -18.30 -28.26 4.60
N VAL A 465 -18.43 -26.95 4.34
CA VAL A 465 -18.85 -25.94 5.31
C VAL A 465 -20.12 -25.21 4.87
N ASN A 466 -20.10 -24.51 3.74
CA ASN A 466 -21.18 -23.59 3.35
C ASN A 466 -22.48 -24.31 2.93
N ASP A 467 -22.34 -25.40 2.19
CA ASP A 467 -23.41 -26.23 1.63
C ASP A 467 -23.62 -27.51 2.43
N SER A 468 -23.00 -27.61 3.60
CA SER A 468 -23.03 -28.80 4.45
C SER A 468 -24.46 -29.08 4.93
N GLU A 469 -24.90 -30.32 4.76
CA GLU A 469 -26.16 -30.81 5.37
C GLU A 469 -26.02 -31.06 6.89
N THR A 470 -24.81 -30.90 7.44
CA THR A 470 -24.50 -31.03 8.86
C THR A 470 -24.14 -29.67 9.45
N ASP A 471 -24.31 -29.51 10.76
CA ASP A 471 -23.81 -28.35 11.48
C ASP A 471 -22.27 -28.38 11.51
N VAL A 472 -21.60 -27.25 11.23
CA VAL A 472 -20.12 -27.21 11.13
C VAL A 472 -19.53 -26.22 12.12
N PHE A 473 -18.62 -26.70 12.96
CA PHE A 473 -17.72 -25.88 13.76
C PHE A 473 -16.39 -25.76 13.01
N LEU A 474 -15.94 -24.54 12.72
CA LEU A 474 -14.69 -24.29 11.99
C LEU A 474 -13.72 -23.45 12.82
N GLU A 475 -12.50 -23.94 12.98
CA GLU A 475 -11.34 -23.14 13.39
C GLU A 475 -10.58 -22.67 12.14
N VAL A 476 -10.38 -21.35 12.00
CA VAL A 476 -9.44 -20.78 11.03
C VAL A 476 -8.17 -20.37 11.79
N TYR A 477 -7.03 -20.98 11.43
CA TYR A 477 -5.76 -20.82 12.15
C TYR A 477 -4.64 -20.33 11.23
N ALA A 478 -3.51 -19.95 11.84
CA ALA A 478 -2.25 -19.71 11.13
C ALA A 478 -1.14 -20.60 11.74
N PRO A 479 -0.29 -21.29 10.95
CA PRO A 479 0.73 -22.22 11.44
C PRO A 479 1.76 -21.58 12.37
N TRP A 480 2.07 -20.30 12.16
CA TRP A 480 3.03 -19.53 12.94
C TRP A 480 2.44 -18.95 14.24
N CYS A 481 1.11 -18.86 14.36
CA CYS A 481 0.46 -18.22 15.50
C CYS A 481 0.58 -19.05 16.79
N GLY A 482 1.12 -18.43 17.85
CA GLY A 482 1.27 -19.04 19.17
C GLY A 482 -0.07 -19.45 19.80
N HIS A 483 -1.09 -18.59 19.72
CA HIS A 483 -2.43 -18.88 20.27
C HIS A 483 -3.13 -20.04 19.55
N CYS A 484 -2.92 -20.21 18.24
CA CYS A 484 -3.39 -21.38 17.50
C CYS A 484 -2.73 -22.66 17.99
N LYS A 485 -1.40 -22.64 18.17
CA LYS A 485 -0.64 -23.80 18.69
C LYS A 485 -1.11 -24.21 20.08
N GLU A 486 -1.42 -23.25 20.95
CA GLU A 486 -1.98 -23.50 22.29
C GLU A 486 -3.41 -24.07 22.23
N LEU A 487 -4.21 -23.65 21.26
CA LEU A 487 -5.61 -24.07 21.12
C LEU A 487 -5.77 -25.45 20.43
N ALA A 488 -4.86 -25.81 19.52
CA ALA A 488 -4.93 -27.04 18.73
C ALA A 488 -5.17 -28.33 19.56
N PRO A 489 -4.54 -28.54 20.75
CA PRO A 489 -4.85 -29.70 21.59
C PRO A 489 -6.30 -29.72 22.10
N THR A 490 -6.93 -28.56 22.27
CA THR A 490 -8.33 -28.42 22.68
C THR A 490 -9.28 -28.76 21.53
N ILE A 491 -8.96 -28.29 20.32
CA ILE A 491 -9.76 -28.56 19.11
C ILE A 491 -9.70 -30.04 18.75
N LYS A 492 -8.53 -30.68 18.82
CA LYS A 492 -8.40 -32.14 18.67
C LYS A 492 -9.23 -32.93 19.69
N LYS A 493 -9.34 -32.44 20.94
CA LYS A 493 -10.19 -33.06 21.97
C LYS A 493 -11.68 -32.83 21.69
N LEU A 494 -12.05 -31.68 21.15
CA LEU A 494 -13.41 -31.36 20.74
C LEU A 494 -13.84 -32.28 19.58
N ALA A 495 -13.05 -32.34 18.51
CA ALA A 495 -13.18 -33.28 17.41
C ALA A 495 -13.42 -34.72 17.92
N LYS A 496 -12.54 -35.23 18.78
CA LYS A 496 -12.69 -36.57 19.36
C LYS A 496 -13.98 -36.76 20.17
N ARG A 497 -14.50 -35.70 20.79
CA ARG A 497 -15.76 -35.74 21.54
C ARG A 497 -16.97 -35.84 20.61
N PHE A 498 -16.92 -35.23 19.43
CA PHE A 498 -18.00 -35.21 18.45
C PHE A 498 -17.86 -36.29 17.36
N LYS A 499 -16.79 -37.11 17.39
CA LYS A 499 -16.50 -38.13 16.37
C LYS A 499 -17.65 -39.11 16.04
N ASP A 500 -18.56 -39.36 16.99
CA ASP A 500 -19.71 -40.28 16.84
C ASP A 500 -21.05 -39.51 16.69
N VAL A 501 -21.00 -38.20 16.45
CA VAL A 501 -22.16 -37.32 16.23
C VAL A 501 -22.24 -37.00 14.74
N PRO A 502 -23.09 -37.70 13.95
CA PRO A 502 -23.09 -37.56 12.50
C PRO A 502 -23.67 -36.22 12.02
N THR A 503 -24.37 -35.48 12.88
CA THR A 503 -25.00 -34.20 12.55
C THR A 503 -24.09 -32.99 12.75
N VAL A 504 -22.88 -33.18 13.32
CA VAL A 504 -21.93 -32.08 13.60
C VAL A 504 -20.54 -32.45 13.10
N LYS A 505 -19.95 -31.60 12.26
CA LYS A 505 -18.54 -31.69 11.83
C LYS A 505 -17.69 -30.70 12.63
N ILE A 506 -16.51 -31.16 13.06
CA ILE A 506 -15.46 -30.31 13.61
C ILE A 506 -14.38 -30.19 12.56
N CYS A 507 -14.13 -28.96 12.10
CA CYS A 507 -13.24 -28.66 10.99
C CYS A 507 -12.16 -27.67 11.41
N ASP A 508 -11.01 -27.72 10.73
CA ASP A 508 -10.00 -26.66 10.78
C ASP A 508 -9.51 -26.30 9.37
N MET A 509 -9.08 -25.04 9.21
CA MET A 509 -8.61 -24.45 7.96
C MET A 509 -7.41 -23.54 8.24
N ASP A 510 -6.35 -23.67 7.45
CA ASP A 510 -5.24 -22.72 7.47
C ASP A 510 -5.66 -21.46 6.70
N GLY A 511 -5.94 -20.37 7.42
CA GLY A 511 -6.35 -19.10 6.83
C GLY A 511 -5.23 -18.29 6.20
N THR A 512 -3.98 -18.77 6.25
CA THR A 512 -2.83 -18.15 5.56
C THR A 512 -2.56 -18.80 4.20
N ALA A 513 -2.98 -20.04 4.04
CA ALA A 513 -2.85 -20.81 2.81
C ALA A 513 -4.18 -20.97 2.05
N ASN A 514 -5.30 -20.54 2.64
CA ASN A 514 -6.63 -20.68 2.04
C ASN A 514 -7.49 -19.44 2.28
N GLU A 515 -8.23 -19.01 1.26
CA GLU A 515 -9.16 -17.88 1.29
C GLU A 515 -10.58 -18.36 0.96
N HIS A 516 -11.58 -17.80 1.63
CA HIS A 516 -12.98 -17.96 1.25
C HIS A 516 -13.80 -16.73 1.69
N PRO A 517 -14.79 -16.23 0.94
CA PRO A 517 -15.47 -14.97 1.25
C PRO A 517 -16.14 -14.95 2.63
N LEU A 518 -16.52 -16.12 3.15
CA LEU A 518 -17.15 -16.25 4.47
C LEU A 518 -16.15 -16.25 5.64
N VAL A 519 -14.84 -16.25 5.41
CA VAL A 519 -13.84 -16.28 6.50
C VAL A 519 -12.62 -15.38 6.27
N LYS A 520 -12.42 -14.85 5.05
CA LYS A 520 -11.26 -14.01 4.69
C LYS A 520 -11.19 -12.67 5.44
N ASP A 521 -12.29 -12.25 6.08
CA ASP A 521 -12.38 -11.04 6.91
C ASP A 521 -12.01 -11.29 8.39
N ALA A 522 -11.44 -12.45 8.72
CA ALA A 522 -10.95 -12.74 10.06
C ALA A 522 -9.88 -11.73 10.49
N LYS A 523 -10.15 -10.95 11.54
CA LYS A 523 -9.23 -9.92 12.07
C LYS A 523 -7.97 -10.48 12.75
N GLY A 524 -7.89 -11.79 12.94
CA GLY A 524 -6.75 -12.46 13.57
C GLY A 524 -7.01 -13.94 13.84
N PHE A 525 -5.95 -14.65 14.26
CA PHE A 525 -5.97 -16.10 14.43
C PHE A 525 -5.74 -16.51 15.91
N PRO A 526 -6.41 -17.55 16.42
CA PRO A 526 -7.44 -18.34 15.73
C PRO A 526 -8.79 -17.62 15.73
N ALA A 527 -9.45 -17.64 14.58
CA ALA A 527 -10.85 -17.26 14.41
C ALA A 527 -11.72 -18.52 14.45
N ILE A 528 -12.90 -18.41 15.07
CA ILE A 528 -13.79 -19.55 15.29
C ILE A 528 -15.18 -19.16 14.82
N TYR A 529 -15.76 -20.02 13.99
CA TYR A 529 -17.07 -19.81 13.40
C TYR A 529 -17.92 -21.08 13.52
N PHE A 530 -19.23 -20.89 13.53
CA PHE A 530 -20.21 -21.95 13.41
C PHE A 530 -21.11 -21.71 12.20
N PHE A 531 -21.31 -22.75 11.40
CA PHE A 531 -22.14 -22.73 10.20
C PHE A 531 -23.32 -23.68 10.41
N PRO A 532 -24.55 -23.15 10.56
CA PRO A 532 -25.74 -23.97 10.78
C PRO A 532 -26.11 -24.79 9.53
N ALA A 533 -26.54 -26.03 9.73
CA ALA A 533 -26.93 -26.93 8.64
C ALA A 533 -28.01 -26.30 7.74
N GLY A 534 -27.75 -26.26 6.42
CA GLY A 534 -28.70 -25.77 5.42
C GLY A 534 -28.88 -24.24 5.33
N GLU A 535 -28.12 -23.44 6.10
CA GLU A 535 -28.15 -21.98 6.04
C GLU A 535 -26.94 -21.40 5.29
N LYS A 536 -26.95 -21.53 3.96
CA LYS A 536 -25.87 -21.03 3.08
C LYS A 536 -25.57 -19.54 3.32
N GLY A 537 -24.29 -19.22 3.43
CA GLY A 537 -23.79 -17.86 3.66
C GLY A 537 -23.97 -17.34 5.10
N VAL A 538 -24.52 -18.14 6.01
CA VAL A 538 -24.71 -17.76 7.42
C VAL A 538 -23.59 -18.35 8.26
N ARG A 539 -22.83 -17.48 8.93
CA ARG A 539 -21.85 -17.86 9.95
C ARG A 539 -22.18 -17.16 11.27
N VAL A 540 -21.95 -17.86 12.37
CA VAL A 540 -22.02 -17.32 13.72
C VAL A 540 -20.59 -17.23 14.26
N PRO A 541 -20.05 -16.02 14.53
CA PRO A 541 -18.74 -15.90 15.14
C PRO A 541 -18.75 -16.40 16.59
N TRP A 542 -17.59 -16.81 17.07
CA TRP A 542 -17.40 -17.24 18.46
C TRP A 542 -17.85 -16.19 19.47
N ASP A 543 -18.54 -16.65 20.52
CA ASP A 543 -18.91 -15.85 21.68
C ASP A 543 -17.68 -15.62 22.58
N GLU A 544 -17.14 -14.41 22.59
CA GLU A 544 -15.96 -14.05 23.38
C GLU A 544 -16.18 -14.15 24.90
N GLU A 545 -17.43 -14.18 25.37
CA GLU A 545 -17.74 -14.40 26.79
C GLU A 545 -17.47 -15.85 27.22
N GLU A 546 -17.50 -16.79 26.28
CA GLU A 546 -17.21 -18.20 26.53
C GLU A 546 -15.72 -18.52 26.53
N LYS A 547 -15.32 -19.45 27.40
CA LYS A 547 -13.92 -19.88 27.47
C LYS A 547 -13.60 -20.88 26.36
N ARG A 548 -12.52 -20.63 25.61
CA ARG A 548 -11.93 -21.52 24.57
C ARG A 548 -11.43 -22.85 25.15
N THR A 549 -12.39 -23.68 25.53
CA THR A 549 -12.23 -24.98 26.18
C THR A 549 -13.21 -25.96 25.54
N VAL A 550 -12.96 -27.27 25.65
CA VAL A 550 -13.90 -28.28 25.13
C VAL A 550 -15.33 -28.06 25.66
N GLY A 551 -15.47 -27.64 26.92
CA GLY A 551 -16.77 -27.35 27.52
C GLY A 551 -17.45 -26.11 26.94
N GLY A 552 -16.70 -25.01 26.76
CA GLY A 552 -17.21 -23.80 26.10
C GLY A 552 -17.61 -24.06 24.66
N PHE A 553 -16.73 -24.69 23.88
CA PHE A 553 -17.04 -25.07 22.49
C PHE A 553 -18.27 -25.99 22.39
N THR A 554 -18.42 -26.93 23.32
CA THR A 554 -19.62 -27.78 23.35
C THR A 554 -20.89 -26.95 23.56
N ARG A 555 -20.88 -25.98 24.47
CA ARG A 555 -22.04 -25.11 24.71
C ARG A 555 -22.35 -24.21 23.51
N PHE A 556 -21.32 -23.65 22.89
CA PHE A 556 -21.47 -22.85 21.68
C PHE A 556 -22.09 -23.65 20.54
N ILE A 557 -21.63 -24.89 20.29
CA ILE A 557 -22.25 -25.79 19.31
C ILE A 557 -23.71 -26.07 19.70
N GLN A 558 -23.99 -26.40 20.96
CA GLN A 558 -25.36 -26.66 21.44
C GLN A 558 -26.31 -25.47 21.29
N ALA A 559 -25.80 -24.24 21.43
CA ALA A 559 -26.60 -23.03 21.31
C ALA A 559 -26.97 -22.70 19.86
N ASN A 560 -26.16 -23.13 18.90
CA ASN A 560 -26.29 -22.71 17.50
C ASN A 560 -26.72 -23.85 16.55
N ALA A 561 -26.55 -25.11 16.93
CA ALA A 561 -26.89 -26.26 16.09
C ALA A 561 -28.37 -26.32 15.74
N LYS A 562 -28.63 -26.64 14.47
CA LYS A 562 -29.99 -26.83 13.93
C LYS A 562 -30.43 -28.28 14.01
N LEU A 563 -29.47 -29.20 13.94
CA LEU A 563 -29.74 -30.61 13.98
C LEU A 563 -29.62 -31.12 15.42
N PRO A 564 -30.57 -31.94 15.88
CA PRO A 564 -30.49 -32.50 17.23
C PRO A 564 -29.30 -33.46 17.33
N PHE A 565 -28.63 -33.43 18.47
CA PHE A 565 -27.60 -34.39 18.83
C PHE A 565 -27.52 -34.60 20.33
N ASP A 566 -27.03 -35.78 20.73
CA ASP A 566 -26.75 -36.11 22.12
C ASP A 566 -25.26 -36.31 22.32
N LEU A 567 -24.75 -35.83 23.44
CA LEU A 567 -23.38 -36.07 23.87
C LEU A 567 -23.34 -36.75 25.24
N PRO A 568 -22.41 -37.69 25.46
CA PRO A 568 -22.13 -38.18 26.80
C PRO A 568 -21.78 -37.03 27.73
N LYS A 569 -22.36 -37.01 28.93
CA LYS A 569 -22.06 -36.00 29.96
C LYS A 569 -20.55 -35.93 30.19
N ILE A 570 -20.02 -34.71 30.27
CA ILE A 570 -18.60 -34.50 30.58
C ILE A 570 -18.40 -34.90 32.05
N LYS A 571 -17.73 -36.03 32.28
CA LYS A 571 -17.35 -36.47 33.63
C LYS A 571 -16.54 -35.37 34.32
N SER A 572 -16.94 -35.02 35.54
CA SER A 572 -16.25 -34.10 36.44
C SER A 572 -14.82 -34.56 36.74
N LYS A 573 -13.99 -33.67 37.31
CA LYS A 573 -12.63 -34.02 37.75
C LYS A 573 -12.65 -35.19 38.75
N GLU A 574 -13.63 -35.21 39.65
CA GLU A 574 -13.80 -36.24 40.67
C GLU A 574 -14.21 -37.58 40.06
N GLU A 575 -15.15 -37.59 39.11
CA GLU A 575 -15.55 -38.81 38.39
C GLU A 575 -14.41 -39.39 37.55
N LYS A 576 -13.58 -38.53 36.93
CA LYS A 576 -12.38 -38.98 36.20
C LYS A 576 -11.31 -39.55 37.12
N ALA A 577 -11.15 -38.97 38.32
CA ALA A 577 -10.21 -39.47 39.32
C ALA A 577 -10.67 -40.84 39.87
N ALA A 578 -11.96 -40.97 40.20
CA ALA A 578 -12.55 -42.22 40.66
C ALA A 578 -12.46 -43.34 39.62
N GLU A 579 -12.68 -43.03 38.33
CA GLU A 579 -12.54 -44.01 37.25
C GLU A 579 -11.09 -44.46 37.03
N ARG A 580 -10.12 -43.54 37.16
CA ARG A 580 -8.68 -43.89 37.13
C ARG A 580 -8.30 -44.80 38.27
N GLU A 581 -8.79 -44.52 39.47
CA GLU A 581 -8.55 -45.35 40.66
C GLU A 581 -9.21 -46.73 40.51
N ALA A 582 -10.43 -46.79 39.99
CA ALA A 582 -11.14 -48.04 39.73
C ALA A 582 -10.42 -48.90 38.67
N LYS A 583 -9.94 -48.30 37.58
CA LYS A 583 -9.14 -49.01 36.57
C LYS A 583 -7.80 -49.51 37.11
N LYS A 584 -7.15 -48.72 37.97
CA LYS A 584 -5.93 -49.13 38.65
C LYS A 584 -6.17 -50.34 39.54
N LYS A 585 -7.22 -50.31 40.38
CA LYS A 585 -7.61 -51.44 41.23
C LYS A 585 -8.01 -52.68 40.43
N ALA A 586 -8.71 -52.51 39.31
CA ALA A 586 -9.08 -53.62 38.43
C ALA A 586 -7.84 -54.29 37.82
N LYS A 587 -6.85 -53.49 37.39
CA LYS A 587 -5.58 -54.02 36.86
C LYS A 587 -4.75 -54.72 37.94
N GLU A 588 -4.66 -54.14 39.13
CA GLU A 588 -4.00 -54.76 40.29
C GLU A 588 -4.69 -56.08 40.71
N PHE A 589 -6.02 -56.17 40.55
CA PHE A 589 -6.77 -57.38 40.82
C PHE A 589 -6.57 -58.46 39.75
N GLU A 590 -6.52 -58.09 38.46
CA GLU A 590 -6.16 -59.02 37.37
C GLU A 590 -4.74 -59.58 37.55
N GLU A 591 -3.76 -58.72 37.82
CA GLU A 591 -2.36 -59.12 38.03
C GLU A 591 -2.22 -60.06 39.24
N ALA A 592 -2.94 -59.81 40.34
CA ALA A 592 -2.94 -60.68 41.51
C ALA A 592 -3.64 -62.03 41.28
N HIS A 593 -4.53 -62.12 40.29
CA HIS A 593 -5.26 -63.34 39.94
C HIS A 593 -4.53 -64.20 38.90
N GLU A 594 -3.54 -63.64 38.18
CA GLU A 594 -2.61 -64.38 37.32
C GLU A 594 -1.41 -64.98 38.10
N GLU A 595 -1.11 -64.48 39.31
CA GLU A 595 -0.04 -65.00 40.18
C GLU A 595 -0.49 -66.13 41.15
N LEU A 596 -1.78 -66.45 41.18
CA LEU A 596 -2.40 -67.56 41.93
C LEU A 596 -2.69 -68.75 41.02
#